data_AF-A0A8I0H202-F1
#
_entry.id   AF-A0A8I0H202-F1
#
_cell.length_a   1.000
_cell.length_b   1.000
_cell.length_c   1.000
_cell.angle_alpha   90.00
_cell.angle_beta   90.00
_cell.angle_gamma   90.00
#
_symmetry.space_group_name_H-M   'P 1'
#
loop_
_entity.id
_entity.type
_entity.pdbx_description
1 polymer ?
#
loop_
_entity_poly.entity_id
_entity_poly.type
_entity_poly.pdbx_seq_one_letter_code
_entity_poly.pdbx_strand_id
1 'polypeptide(L)' 'IEPIYQKDFDTKIKGKSRNRLILGFDKFTIPDDKVFEIEIYERNGGRHIKLAVLNEYILSAEPLYKPQP' A
#
# COMPACT_ATOMS: atom_id res chain seq x y z
N ILE A 1 10.06 6.82 3.37
CA ILE A 1 9.50 7.15 2.05
C ILE A 1 8.12 7.72 2.29
N GLU A 2 7.73 8.81 1.64
CA GLU A 2 6.39 9.38 1.79
C GLU A 2 5.62 9.23 0.48
N PRO A 3 4.30 8.97 0.52
CA PRO A 3 3.50 8.89 -0.69
C PRO A 3 3.33 10.28 -1.31
N ILE A 4 3.56 10.39 -2.61
CA ILE A 4 3.27 11.60 -3.40
C ILE A 4 1.77 11.70 -3.74
N TYR A 5 1.03 10.61 -3.57
CA TYR A 5 -0.40 10.53 -3.81
C TYR A 5 -1.08 9.67 -2.76
N GLN A 6 -2.19 10.16 -2.20
CA GLN A 6 -3.04 9.42 -1.29
C GLN A 6 -4.50 9.65 -1.63
N LYS A 7 -5.30 8.58 -1.70
CA LYS A 7 -6.74 8.65 -1.95
C LYS A 7 -7.53 7.59 -1.19
N ASP A 8 -8.81 7.87 -1.02
CA ASP A 8 -9.86 6.96 -0.55
C ASP A 8 -9.64 6.41 0.87
N PHE A 9 -8.74 7.02 1.65
CA PHE A 9 -8.46 6.60 3.02
C PHE A 9 -9.46 7.18 4.03
N ASP A 10 -10.45 6.37 4.41
CA ASP A 10 -11.33 6.71 5.52
C ASP A 10 -10.64 6.42 6.86
N THR A 11 -10.40 7.44 7.67
CA THR A 11 -9.79 7.29 9.01
C THR A 11 -10.72 6.62 10.03
N LYS A 12 -11.98 6.36 9.65
CA LYS A 12 -12.98 5.63 10.44
C LYS A 12 -13.70 4.63 9.56
N ILE A 13 -13.66 3.35 9.94
CA ILE A 13 -14.30 2.26 9.20
C ILE A 13 -15.54 1.81 9.99
N LYS A 14 -16.71 1.86 9.36
CA LYS A 14 -17.96 1.38 9.99
C LYS A 14 -17.97 -0.15 10.06
N GLY A 15 -18.79 -0.69 10.96
CA GLY A 15 -19.01 -2.14 11.00
C GLY A 15 -19.58 -2.65 9.68
N LYS A 16 -19.12 -3.83 9.23
CA LYS A 16 -19.55 -4.48 7.97
C LYS A 16 -19.34 -3.62 6.71
N SER A 17 -18.40 -2.69 6.73
CA SER A 17 -17.99 -1.91 5.55
C SER A 17 -16.56 -2.23 5.12
N ARG A 18 -16.12 -1.63 4.02
CA ARG A 18 -14.75 -1.74 3.49
C ARG A 18 -14.14 -0.34 3.35
N ASN A 19 -12.82 -0.27 3.50
CA ASN A 19 -12.00 0.90 3.20
C ASN A 19 -11.03 0.56 2.06
N ARG A 20 -10.61 1.56 1.27
CA ARG A 20 -9.63 1.41 0.18
C ARG A 20 -8.56 2.49 0.30
N LEU A 21 -7.36 2.12 0.74
CA LEU A 21 -6.22 3.03 0.74
C LEU A 21 -5.46 2.94 -0.59
N ILE A 22 -5.41 4.03 -1.35
CA ILE A 22 -4.58 4.14 -2.56
C ILE A 22 -3.37 5.01 -2.23
N LEU A 23 -2.17 4.48 -2.47
CA LEU A 23 -0.89 5.16 -2.29
C LEU A 23 -0.12 5.18 -3.60
N GLY A 24 0.39 6.34 -3.98
CA GLY A 24 1.36 6.50 -5.06
C GLY A 24 2.68 7.01 -4.49
N PHE A 25 3.78 6.44 -4.98
CA PHE A 25 5.14 6.81 -4.59
C PHE A 25 5.94 7.16 -5.86
N ASP A 26 6.95 8.02 -5.71
CA ASP A 26 7.98 8.12 -6.74
C ASP A 26 8.64 6.75 -6.96
N LYS A 27 9.17 6.49 -8.16
CA LYS A 27 9.88 5.23 -8.41
C LYS A 27 11.10 5.13 -7.49
N PHE A 28 11.18 4.03 -6.74
CA PHE A 28 12.33 3.72 -5.89
C PHE A 28 12.78 2.27 -6.09
N THR A 29 13.98 1.97 -5.61
CA THR A 29 14.53 0.61 -5.62
C THR A 29 14.31 -0.02 -4.26
N ILE A 30 13.78 -1.25 -4.24
CA ILE A 30 13.85 -2.13 -3.07
C ILE A 30 15.19 -2.87 -3.15
N PRO A 31 16.13 -2.67 -2.21
CA PRO A 31 17.42 -3.35 -2.25
C PRO A 31 17.27 -4.87 -2.07
N ASP A 32 18.31 -5.60 -2.43
CA ASP A 32 18.38 -7.04 -2.19
C ASP A 32 18.25 -7.37 -0.69
N ASP A 33 17.60 -8.49 -0.37
CA ASP A 33 17.27 -8.90 1.00
C ASP A 33 16.48 -7.86 1.83
N LYS A 34 15.74 -6.97 1.17
CA LYS A 34 14.82 -6.02 1.81
C LYS A 34 13.39 -6.22 1.32
N VAL A 35 12.45 -5.81 2.18
CA VAL A 35 11.03 -5.83 1.88
C VAL A 35 10.47 -4.43 2.06
N PHE A 36 9.50 -4.06 1.23
CA PHE A 36 8.70 -2.87 1.47
C PHE A 36 7.49 -3.26 2.33
N GLU A 37 7.47 -2.84 3.60
CA GLU A 37 6.38 -3.16 4.53
C GLU A 37 5.49 -1.93 4.76
N ILE A 38 4.17 -2.16 4.75
CA ILE A 38 3.16 -1.17 5.09
C ILE A 38 2.53 -1.58 6.43
N GLU A 39 2.59 -0.69 7.41
CA GLU A 39 1.96 -0.88 8.71
C GLU A 39 0.79 0.10 8.90
N ILE A 40 -0.34 -0.41 9.40
CA ILE A 40 -1.53 0.38 9.70
C ILE A 40 -1.92 0.15 11.16
N TYR A 41 -2.00 1.23 11.92
CA TYR A 41 -2.38 1.24 13.33
C TYR A 41 -3.75 1.87 13.52
N GLU A 42 -4.62 1.21 14.28
CA GLU A 42 -5.86 1.82 14.74
C GLU A 42 -5.57 2.81 15.86
N ARG A 43 -5.90 4.08 15.65
CA ARG A 43 -5.75 5.11 16.68
C ARG A 43 -6.60 4.76 17.90
N ASN A 44 -5.95 4.67 19.06
CA ASN A 44 -6.58 4.30 20.35
C ASN A 44 -7.26 2.91 20.32
N GLY A 45 -6.81 2.02 19.44
CA GLY A 45 -7.29 0.65 19.33
C GLY A 45 -6.16 -0.36 19.52
N GLY A 46 -6.50 -1.64 19.43
CA GLY A 46 -5.54 -2.75 19.50
C GLY A 46 -5.19 -3.38 18.15
N ARG A 47 -5.80 -2.92 17.06
CA ARG A 47 -5.56 -3.52 15.73
C ARG A 47 -4.28 -2.97 15.12
N HIS A 48 -3.44 -3.90 14.67
CA HIS A 48 -2.21 -3.63 13.94
C HIS A 48 -2.19 -4.56 12.71
N ILE A 49 -2.19 -3.95 11.53
CA ILE A 49 -2.13 -4.68 10.26
C ILE A 49 -0.75 -4.44 9.67
N LYS A 50 -0.08 -5.53 9.31
CA LYS A 50 1.18 -5.52 8.56
C LYS A 50 0.95 -6.12 7.18
N LEU A 51 1.49 -5.46 6.16
CA LEU A 51 1.47 -5.93 4.78
C LEU A 51 2.86 -5.83 4.19
N ALA A 52 3.50 -6.98 3.97
CA ALA A 52 4.75 -7.08 3.25
C ALA A 52 4.49 -7.07 1.73
N VAL A 53 5.14 -6.16 1.01
CA VAL A 53 5.16 -6.11 -0.45
C VAL A 53 6.40 -6.86 -0.93
N LEU A 54 6.19 -8.12 -1.33
CA LEU A 54 7.23 -8.99 -1.88
C LEU A 54 7.47 -8.68 -3.36
N ASN A 55 8.66 -9.03 -3.86
CA ASN A 55 9.00 -8.88 -5.28
C ASN A 55 8.02 -9.64 -6.20
N GLU A 56 7.55 -10.83 -5.79
CA GLU A 56 6.56 -11.60 -6.54
C GLU A 56 5.25 -10.85 -6.78
N TYR A 57 4.80 -10.05 -5.80
CA TYR A 57 3.57 -9.25 -5.93
C TYR A 57 3.75 -8.14 -6.95
N ILE A 58 4.92 -7.50 -6.98
CA ILE A 58 5.26 -6.45 -7.94
C ILE A 58 5.33 -7.04 -9.35
N LEU A 59 5.97 -8.20 -9.52
CA LEU A 59 6.10 -8.88 -10.82
C LEU A 59 4.74 -9.36 -11.35
N SER A 60 3.82 -9.74 -10.48
CA SER A 60 2.45 -10.13 -10.84
C SER A 60 1.48 -8.95 -11.01
N ALA A 61 1.90 -7.74 -10.65
CA ALA A 61 1.01 -6.59 -10.65
C ALA A 61 0.66 -6.15 -12.07
N GLU A 62 -0.58 -5.71 -12.26
CA GLU A 62 -0.99 -5.12 -13.52
C GLU A 62 -0.50 -3.66 -13.61
N PRO A 63 0.11 -3.25 -14.73
CA PRO A 63 0.41 -1.86 -14.98
C PRO A 63 -0.86 -1.01 -14.94
N LEU A 64 -0.84 0.09 -14.17
CA LEU A 64 -1.97 1.04 -14.12
C LEU A 64 -2.25 1.67 -15.49
N TYR A 65 -1.20 1.84 -16.30
CA TYR A 65 -1.27 2.30 -17.68
C TYR A 65 -0.74 1.20 -18.59
N LYS A 66 -1.45 0.93 -19.69
CA LYS A 66 -0.92 0.04 -20.72
C LYS A 66 0.30 0.69 -21.36
N PRO A 67 1.43 -0.02 -21.51
CA PRO A 67 2.55 0.48 -22.28
C PRO A 67 2.04 0.89 -23.66
N GLN A 68 2.31 2.12 -24.08
CA GLN A 68 2.10 2.51 -25.46
C GLN A 68 3.21 1.85 -26.30
N PRO A 69 2.87 1.29 -27.48
CA PRO A 69 3.85 0.64 -28.35
C PRO A 69 4.94 1.61 -28.84
#